data_AF-A0A9P4WZR9-F1
#
_entry.id   AF-A0A9P4WZR9-F1
#
_cell.length_a   1.000
_cell.length_b   1.000
_cell.length_c   1.000
_cell.angle_alpha   90.00
_cell.angle_beta   90.00
_cell.angle_gamma   90.00
#
_symmetry.space_group_name_H-M   'P 1'
#
loop_
_entity.id
_entity.type
_entity.pdbx_description
1 polymer ?
#
loop_
_entity_poly.entity_id
_entity_poly.type
_entity_poly.pdbx_seq_one_letter_code
_entity_poly.pdbx_strand_id
1 'polypeptide(L)'
;MTVSKPRGMPPKKRSAKDKPNRRLRIATTKKRSPPATSKAERAPKIPRIVPKASNGKRVNGKGASVADAVVISDSEDDGPNLARQFATDSLTPPRQTLKIDLPGSEDDLKPVPMPTPTPTPTRSNNLENELVRMQVAHARVVECLRLQLSASEAKVKQIKEDAAREAAELQRRHSVSSDKHMADLDEQLQIERRRTSDLTWECDHLRQEMEEARSCLKGEVDLIQQRDDYERLFNEEKETNANLMRGLEEKDRGAARKAEETESEIRELAKQIEDLQREVTDLMNKNTALRMDTSSQYTEDASSSSSPAPSLSSSQSTSVSGNELRLANVRKTYITVKRRYDNLHSVASNISTATRSWDYGSFGEFGTYLRQLKMALVENGPEEQGLVLSSQAVKID
;
A
#
# COMPACT_ATOMS: atom_id res chain seq x y z
N MET A 1 29.40 -9.93 47.63
CA MET A 1 30.47 -8.93 47.47
C MET A 1 31.14 -9.15 46.13
N THR A 2 30.74 -8.38 45.12
CA THR A 2 31.55 -8.02 43.95
C THR A 2 30.87 -6.80 43.34
N VAL A 3 31.52 -5.67 43.51
CA VAL A 3 31.08 -4.34 43.10
C VAL A 3 31.78 -4.05 41.78
N SER A 4 31.06 -3.69 40.71
CA SER A 4 31.66 -2.94 39.60
C SER A 4 30.63 -2.26 38.68
N LYS A 5 30.41 -0.99 39.01
CA LYS A 5 30.33 0.24 38.17
C LYS A 5 29.37 0.32 36.96
N PRO A 6 28.46 1.31 36.97
CA PRO A 6 27.82 1.83 35.77
C PRO A 6 28.67 2.93 35.12
N ARG A 7 28.73 2.94 33.78
CA ARG A 7 29.16 4.06 32.92
C ARG A 7 28.10 4.13 31.82
N GLY A 8 27.49 5.24 31.45
CA GLY A 8 27.71 6.65 31.70
C GLY A 8 27.12 7.35 30.47
N MET A 9 25.99 8.05 30.64
CA MET A 9 25.49 8.95 29.60
C MET A 9 26.41 10.17 29.46
N PRO A 10 26.49 10.74 28.25
CA PRO A 10 26.50 12.19 28.10
C PRO A 10 25.47 12.71 27.06
N PRO A 11 25.25 14.04 26.99
CA PRO A 11 23.89 14.60 26.89
C PRO A 11 23.52 15.28 25.55
N LYS A 12 22.21 15.53 25.42
CA LYS A 12 21.52 16.70 24.84
C LYS A 12 22.24 17.46 23.71
N LYS A 13 21.67 17.38 22.50
CA LYS A 13 21.61 18.53 21.59
C LYS A 13 20.14 18.96 21.44
N ARG A 14 19.79 20.04 22.14
CA ARG A 14 18.66 20.90 21.82
C ARG A 14 19.13 21.85 20.71
N SER A 15 18.49 21.84 19.55
CA SER A 15 18.51 22.99 18.65
C SER A 15 17.22 23.78 18.86
N ALA A 16 17.41 25.04 19.22
CA ALA A 16 16.40 26.03 19.45
C ALA A 16 15.64 26.37 18.16
N LYS A 17 14.34 26.67 18.34
CA LYS A 17 13.66 27.89 17.85
C LYS A 17 14.12 28.42 16.49
N ASP A 18 13.22 28.35 15.50
CA ASP A 18 12.92 29.49 14.65
C ASP A 18 11.52 29.39 14.03
N LYS A 19 10.60 30.18 14.59
CA LYS A 19 9.49 30.84 13.87
C LYS A 19 9.71 32.33 14.17
N PRO A 20 9.60 33.24 13.19
CA PRO A 20 8.26 33.76 12.88
C PRO A 20 8.04 34.26 11.44
N ASN A 21 6.79 34.69 11.20
CA ASN A 21 6.33 35.64 10.18
C ASN A 21 5.82 35.12 8.83
N ARG A 22 4.52 34.82 8.83
CA ARG A 22 3.47 35.68 8.22
C ARG A 22 4.00 36.80 7.31
N ARG A 23 3.93 36.61 5.99
CA ARG A 23 3.71 37.72 5.03
C ARG A 23 2.94 37.23 3.81
N LEU A 24 1.72 37.73 3.71
CA LEU A 24 0.93 37.84 2.49
C LEU A 24 1.76 38.56 1.42
N ARG A 25 1.89 37.96 0.22
CA ARG A 25 1.99 38.71 -1.04
C ARG A 25 1.28 37.98 -2.17
N ILE A 26 0.36 38.73 -2.72
CA ILE A 26 -0.42 38.53 -3.94
C ILE A 26 0.47 38.80 -5.15
N ALA A 27 0.13 38.13 -6.26
CA ALA A 27 0.47 38.41 -7.66
C ALA A 27 1.91 38.14 -8.14
N THR A 28 2.07 37.26 -9.12
CA THR A 28 1.87 37.61 -10.55
C THR A 28 1.99 36.37 -11.43
N THR A 29 1.22 36.40 -12.50
CA THR A 29 1.06 35.40 -13.53
C THR A 29 2.31 35.29 -14.42
N LYS A 30 2.80 34.08 -14.67
CA LYS A 30 3.60 33.79 -15.87
C LYS A 30 3.01 32.60 -16.62
N LYS A 31 2.38 32.96 -17.72
CA LYS A 31 1.96 32.08 -18.81
C LYS A 31 3.13 31.19 -19.23
N ARG A 32 2.94 29.88 -19.21
CA ARG A 32 3.75 28.95 -20.00
C ARG A 32 2.79 28.09 -20.83
N SER A 33 3.06 28.10 -22.12
CA SER A 33 2.32 27.57 -23.26
C SER A 33 2.02 26.06 -23.17
N PRO A 34 0.95 25.59 -23.86
CA PRO A 34 0.62 24.18 -23.97
C PRO A 34 1.57 23.45 -24.95
N PRO A 35 1.96 22.20 -24.70
CA PRO A 35 2.59 21.37 -25.72
C PRO A 35 1.55 20.86 -26.72
N ALA A 36 1.95 20.95 -27.99
CA ALA A 36 1.17 20.67 -29.18
C ALA A 36 0.70 19.21 -29.29
N THR A 37 -0.44 19.07 -29.95
CA THR A 37 -1.06 17.85 -30.46
C THR A 37 -0.32 17.31 -31.69
N SER A 38 0.10 16.06 -31.64
CA SER A 38 0.48 15.21 -32.79
C SER A 38 0.94 13.88 -32.17
N LYS A 39 0.54 12.66 -32.54
CA LYS A 39 -0.08 12.09 -33.74
C LYS A 39 -0.74 10.77 -33.32
N ALA A 40 -1.68 10.33 -34.15
CA ALA A 40 -2.37 9.05 -34.07
C ALA A 40 -1.41 7.85 -33.99
N GLU A 41 -1.69 6.91 -33.09
CA GLU A 41 -1.25 5.52 -33.24
C GLU A 41 -2.38 4.56 -32.84
N ARG A 42 -3.03 4.06 -33.89
CA ARG A 42 -3.71 2.76 -34.05
C ARG A 42 -3.87 1.89 -32.79
N ALA A 43 -5.12 1.82 -32.32
CA ALA A 43 -5.60 0.72 -31.49
C ALA A 43 -5.72 -0.59 -32.30
N PRO A 44 -5.28 -1.75 -31.77
CA PRO A 44 -5.81 -3.04 -32.20
C PRO A 44 -7.11 -3.35 -31.46
N LYS A 45 -8.16 -3.61 -32.25
CA LYS A 45 -9.45 -4.16 -31.82
C LYS A 45 -9.25 -5.47 -31.07
N ILE A 46 -9.61 -5.52 -29.79
CA ILE A 46 -9.84 -6.78 -29.07
C ILE A 46 -11.35 -7.05 -29.11
N PRO A 47 -11.80 -8.21 -29.62
CA PRO A 47 -13.21 -8.54 -29.67
C PRO A 47 -13.78 -8.76 -28.26
N ARG A 48 -14.96 -8.17 -28.07
CA ARG A 48 -15.83 -8.23 -26.90
C ARG A 48 -16.34 -9.66 -26.72
N ILE A 49 -15.72 -10.43 -25.82
CA ILE A 49 -16.28 -11.72 -25.36
C ILE A 49 -17.25 -11.41 -24.23
N VAL A 50 -18.51 -11.75 -24.45
CA VAL A 50 -19.60 -11.71 -23.48
C VAL A 50 -19.55 -12.99 -22.65
N PRO A 51 -19.34 -12.94 -21.31
CA PRO A 51 -19.61 -14.10 -20.47
C PRO A 51 -21.12 -14.21 -20.27
N LYS A 52 -21.69 -15.21 -20.93
CA LYS A 52 -23.06 -15.68 -20.80
C LYS A 52 -23.26 -16.22 -19.38
N ALA A 53 -24.23 -15.67 -18.66
CA ALA A 53 -24.70 -16.19 -17.39
C ALA A 53 -25.10 -17.67 -17.53
N SER A 54 -24.49 -18.55 -16.75
CA SER A 54 -25.00 -19.91 -16.53
C SER A 54 -25.45 -20.06 -15.08
N ASN A 55 -26.75 -20.22 -14.94
CA ASN A 55 -27.43 -20.65 -13.74
C ASN A 55 -26.91 -22.00 -13.23
N GLY A 56 -26.73 -22.07 -11.91
CA GLY A 56 -27.13 -23.23 -11.10
C GLY A 56 -26.15 -24.38 -11.00
N LYS A 57 -25.68 -24.69 -9.78
CA LYS A 57 -26.18 -25.84 -9.01
C LYS A 57 -25.69 -25.76 -7.57
N ARG A 58 -26.64 -25.78 -6.64
CA ARG A 58 -26.40 -26.02 -5.21
C ARG A 58 -25.85 -27.44 -5.04
N VAL A 59 -24.74 -27.59 -4.32
CA VAL A 59 -24.35 -28.86 -3.71
C VAL A 59 -24.15 -28.61 -2.23
N ASN A 60 -25.01 -29.23 -1.43
CA ASN A 60 -24.85 -29.37 0.00
C ASN A 60 -23.77 -30.43 0.27
N GLY A 61 -22.77 -30.08 1.07
CA GLY A 61 -21.91 -31.01 1.82
C GLY A 61 -21.37 -30.21 2.99
N LYS A 62 -21.91 -30.29 4.21
CA LYS A 62 -21.97 -31.43 5.14
C LYS A 62 -20.57 -31.97 5.45
N GLY A 63 -19.95 -31.31 6.43
CA GLY A 63 -19.15 -31.94 7.49
C GLY A 63 -17.79 -32.51 7.09
N ALA A 64 -16.73 -31.80 7.50
CA ALA A 64 -15.55 -32.45 8.04
C ALA A 64 -14.88 -31.49 9.04
N SER A 65 -14.88 -31.91 10.29
CA SER A 65 -14.07 -31.37 11.38
C SER A 65 -12.59 -31.46 11.02
N VAL A 66 -11.86 -30.37 11.17
CA VAL A 66 -10.40 -30.41 11.34
C VAL A 66 -10.08 -29.49 12.52
N ALA A 67 -9.98 -30.11 13.69
CA ALA A 67 -9.09 -29.62 14.71
C ALA A 67 -7.67 -29.98 14.24
N ASP A 68 -6.96 -29.01 13.67
CA ASP A 68 -5.51 -29.05 13.63
C ASP A 68 -5.03 -27.78 14.31
N ALA A 69 -4.63 -27.95 15.57
CA ALA A 69 -3.90 -26.96 16.32
C ALA A 69 -2.49 -26.90 15.72
N VAL A 70 -2.19 -25.83 15.00
CA VAL A 70 -0.80 -25.50 14.65
C VAL A 70 -0.11 -25.09 15.96
N VAL A 71 0.56 -26.05 16.58
CA VAL A 71 1.54 -25.79 17.64
C VAL A 71 2.76 -25.16 16.95
N ILE A 72 2.87 -23.84 17.07
CA ILE A 72 4.08 -23.10 16.74
C ILE A 72 5.05 -23.38 17.89
N SER A 73 5.89 -24.40 17.71
CA SER A 73 7.06 -24.60 18.57
C SER A 73 8.08 -23.53 18.21
N ASP A 74 8.13 -22.52 19.07
CA ASP A 74 9.19 -21.53 19.18
C ASP A 74 10.44 -22.21 19.74
N SER A 75 11.41 -22.52 18.86
CA SER A 75 12.72 -23.01 19.26
C SER A 75 13.79 -22.03 18.79
N GLU A 76 14.12 -21.09 19.67
CA GLU A 76 15.38 -20.38 19.63
C GLU A 76 16.50 -21.38 19.93
N ASP A 77 17.29 -21.73 18.92
CA ASP A 77 18.60 -22.37 19.11
C ASP A 77 19.66 -21.58 18.33
N ASP A 78 20.36 -20.76 19.10
CA ASP A 78 21.61 -20.08 18.75
C ASP A 78 22.73 -21.11 18.64
N GLY A 79 23.29 -21.32 17.44
CA GLY A 79 24.69 -21.75 17.37
C GLY A 79 25.14 -22.47 16.10
N PRO A 80 26.45 -22.45 15.82
CA PRO A 80 26.95 -22.16 14.48
C PRO A 80 27.61 -23.36 13.78
N ASN A 81 27.88 -23.17 12.48
CA ASN A 81 28.81 -23.96 11.67
C ASN A 81 28.44 -25.43 11.44
N LEU A 82 27.83 -25.70 10.28
CA LEU A 82 28.16 -26.91 9.53
C LEU A 82 28.67 -26.55 8.14
N ALA A 83 29.93 -26.94 7.95
CA ALA A 83 30.69 -26.78 6.74
C ALA A 83 29.95 -27.34 5.54
N ARG A 84 29.88 -26.49 4.51
CA ARG A 84 29.51 -26.81 3.13
C ARG A 84 30.51 -27.85 2.60
N GLN A 85 30.20 -29.13 2.77
CA GLN A 85 30.90 -30.21 2.07
C GLN A 85 30.43 -30.19 0.62
N PHE A 86 31.26 -29.61 -0.24
CA PHE A 86 31.20 -29.88 -1.67
C PHE A 86 31.62 -31.32 -1.89
N ALA A 87 30.69 -32.15 -2.36
CA ALA A 87 31.04 -33.42 -2.98
C ALA A 87 31.72 -33.08 -4.31
N THR A 88 33.05 -33.07 -4.31
CA THR A 88 33.80 -33.05 -5.57
C THR A 88 33.57 -34.37 -6.27
N ASP A 89 32.89 -34.27 -7.41
CA ASP A 89 32.89 -35.24 -8.50
C ASP A 89 34.27 -35.88 -8.66
N SER A 90 34.37 -37.17 -8.32
CA SER A 90 35.47 -37.98 -8.82
C SER A 90 35.15 -38.37 -10.26
N LEU A 91 35.62 -37.54 -11.20
CA LEU A 91 35.69 -37.87 -12.64
C LEU A 91 36.76 -38.94 -12.89
N THR A 92 36.55 -40.14 -12.35
CA THR A 92 37.35 -41.32 -12.71
C THR A 92 36.45 -42.26 -13.49
N PRO A 93 36.62 -42.40 -14.82
CA PRO A 93 35.90 -43.41 -15.58
C PRO A 93 36.29 -44.80 -15.05
N PRO A 94 35.32 -45.70 -14.80
CA PRO A 94 35.65 -47.06 -14.43
C PRO A 94 36.39 -47.70 -15.60
N ARG A 95 37.67 -48.05 -15.40
CA ARG A 95 38.42 -48.89 -16.31
C ARG A 95 37.75 -50.26 -16.37
N GLN A 96 36.89 -50.46 -17.37
CA GLN A 96 36.40 -51.77 -17.74
C GLN A 96 37.58 -52.57 -18.29
N THR A 97 38.06 -53.53 -17.51
CA THR A 97 39.00 -54.54 -17.97
C THR A 97 38.28 -55.43 -18.98
N LEU A 98 38.57 -55.22 -20.27
CA LEU A 98 38.25 -56.14 -21.34
C LEU A 98 38.86 -57.52 -21.01
N LYS A 99 38.01 -58.47 -20.61
CA LYS A 99 38.32 -59.90 -20.66
C LYS A 99 38.34 -60.28 -22.13
N ILE A 100 39.54 -60.35 -22.70
CA ILE A 100 39.78 -60.94 -24.01
C ILE A 100 39.84 -62.44 -23.77
N ASP A 101 38.71 -63.13 -23.96
CA ASP A 101 38.70 -64.58 -24.07
C ASP A 101 39.38 -64.93 -25.40
N LEU A 102 40.66 -65.28 -25.35
CA LEU A 102 41.37 -65.91 -26.46
C LEU A 102 40.72 -67.28 -26.73
N PRO A 103 40.29 -67.60 -27.96
CA PRO A 103 39.98 -68.97 -28.31
C PRO A 103 41.30 -69.75 -28.35
N GLY A 104 41.47 -70.65 -27.38
CA GLY A 104 42.51 -71.67 -27.37
C GLY A 104 42.37 -72.55 -28.61
N SER A 105 43.26 -72.31 -29.59
CA SER A 105 43.53 -73.21 -30.70
C SER A 105 44.31 -74.39 -30.14
N GLU A 106 43.58 -75.42 -29.67
CA GLU A 106 44.17 -76.74 -29.43
C GLU A 106 44.53 -77.36 -30.78
N ASP A 107 45.81 -77.19 -31.13
CA ASP A 107 46.50 -77.81 -32.24
C ASP A 107 46.72 -79.31 -31.89
N ASP A 108 45.68 -80.12 -32.09
CA ASP A 108 45.72 -81.57 -31.91
C ASP A 108 46.41 -82.22 -33.12
N LEU A 109 47.74 -82.13 -33.15
CA LEU A 109 48.62 -82.78 -34.11
C LEU A 109 48.62 -84.29 -33.87
N LYS A 110 47.76 -85.02 -34.59
CA LYS A 110 47.89 -86.49 -34.73
C LYS A 110 49.10 -86.83 -35.62
N PRO A 111 50.07 -87.64 -35.16
CA PRO A 111 51.16 -88.10 -36.00
C PRO A 111 50.66 -89.17 -36.96
N VAL A 112 50.70 -88.89 -38.27
CA VAL A 112 50.46 -89.89 -39.32
C VAL A 112 51.72 -90.77 -39.44
N PRO A 113 51.61 -92.10 -39.41
CA PRO A 113 52.75 -93.00 -39.50
C PRO A 113 53.33 -93.05 -40.92
N MET A 114 54.64 -92.85 -41.00
CA MET A 114 55.48 -93.05 -42.19
C MET A 114 55.44 -94.51 -42.68
N PRO A 115 55.21 -94.77 -43.98
CA PRO A 115 55.55 -96.05 -44.60
C PRO A 115 56.99 -96.03 -45.11
N THR A 116 57.74 -97.06 -44.74
CA THR A 116 59.08 -97.43 -45.19
C THR A 116 59.13 -97.76 -46.70
N PRO A 117 60.21 -97.42 -47.42
CA PRO A 117 60.35 -97.75 -48.84
C PRO A 117 61.04 -99.10 -49.05
N THR A 118 60.59 -99.87 -50.05
CA THR A 118 61.27 -101.07 -50.56
C THR A 118 61.37 -100.99 -52.10
N PRO A 119 62.46 -101.47 -52.73
CA PRO A 119 62.89 -100.97 -54.03
C PRO A 119 62.59 -101.89 -55.22
N THR A 120 62.38 -101.25 -56.39
CA THR A 120 62.63 -101.73 -57.79
C THR A 120 61.83 -102.97 -58.29
N PRO A 121 61.70 -103.27 -59.61
CA PRO A 121 62.36 -102.69 -60.79
C PRO A 121 61.45 -102.42 -62.03
N THR A 122 62.09 -101.83 -63.06
CA THR A 122 61.80 -101.95 -64.51
C THR A 122 60.88 -100.91 -65.17
N ARG A 123 61.44 -100.33 -66.26
CA ARG A 123 60.77 -99.96 -67.52
C ARG A 123 60.45 -98.48 -67.76
N SER A 124 61.51 -97.67 -67.77
CA SER A 124 61.94 -96.62 -68.73
C SER A 124 60.95 -95.71 -69.49
N ASN A 125 59.68 -96.07 -69.73
CA ASN A 125 58.72 -95.24 -70.49
C ASN A 125 57.45 -94.90 -69.67
N ASN A 126 57.36 -95.35 -68.41
CA ASN A 126 56.22 -95.07 -67.52
C ASN A 126 56.43 -93.81 -66.65
N LEU A 127 57.69 -93.44 -66.39
CA LEU A 127 58.07 -92.26 -65.60
C LEU A 127 57.66 -90.95 -66.28
N GLU A 128 57.74 -90.88 -67.61
CA GLU A 128 57.33 -89.69 -68.36
C GLU A 128 55.81 -89.46 -68.27
N ASN A 129 55.01 -90.52 -68.43
CA ASN A 129 53.55 -90.44 -68.28
C ASN A 129 53.13 -90.10 -66.84
N GLU A 130 53.86 -90.62 -65.85
CA GLU A 130 53.61 -90.33 -64.44
C GLU A 130 54.00 -88.89 -64.08
N LEU A 131 55.10 -88.38 -64.62
CA LEU A 131 55.51 -86.99 -64.49
C LEU A 131 54.47 -86.04 -65.09
N VAL A 132 53.94 -86.34 -66.29
CA VAL A 132 52.88 -85.53 -66.91
C VAL A 132 51.60 -85.56 -66.08
N ARG A 133 51.18 -86.73 -65.58
CA ARG A 133 50.01 -86.82 -64.66
C ARG A 133 50.22 -86.01 -63.39
N MET A 134 51.42 -86.08 -62.81
CA MET A 134 51.79 -85.33 -61.62
C MET A 134 51.79 -83.82 -61.88
N GLN A 135 52.34 -83.37 -63.01
CA GLN A 135 52.30 -81.96 -63.43
C GLN A 135 50.86 -81.46 -63.60
N VAL A 136 50.00 -82.24 -64.25
CA VAL A 136 48.58 -81.88 -64.39
C VAL A 136 47.86 -81.86 -63.03
N ALA A 137 48.14 -82.81 -62.14
CA ALA A 137 47.60 -82.82 -60.79
C ALA A 137 48.07 -81.59 -59.99
N HIS A 138 49.35 -81.23 -60.04
CA HIS A 138 49.89 -80.03 -59.42
C HIS A 138 49.26 -78.77 -59.99
N ALA A 139 49.10 -78.67 -61.32
CA ALA A 139 48.44 -77.54 -61.96
C ALA A 139 46.99 -77.38 -61.47
N ARG A 140 46.23 -78.49 -61.34
CA ARG A 140 44.87 -78.47 -60.77
C ARG A 140 44.86 -78.03 -59.31
N VAL A 141 45.79 -78.53 -58.49
CA VAL A 141 45.91 -78.13 -57.08
C VAL A 141 46.24 -76.64 -56.95
N VAL A 142 47.18 -76.13 -57.75
CA VAL A 142 47.52 -74.70 -57.79
C VAL A 142 46.31 -73.87 -58.17
N GLU A 143 45.53 -74.32 -59.16
CA GLU A 143 44.33 -73.59 -59.56
C GLU A 143 43.23 -73.62 -58.49
N CYS A 144 43.00 -74.76 -57.84
CA CYS A 144 42.10 -74.86 -56.68
C CYS A 144 42.54 -73.93 -55.53
N LEU A 145 43.84 -73.86 -55.24
CA LEU A 145 44.39 -72.98 -54.20
C LEU A 145 44.21 -71.50 -54.56
N ARG A 146 44.38 -71.13 -55.84
CA ARG A 146 44.10 -69.77 -56.32
C ARG A 146 42.64 -69.40 -56.16
N LEU A 147 41.73 -70.30 -56.54
CA LEU A 147 40.30 -70.09 -56.35
C LEU A 147 39.95 -69.94 -54.87
N GLN A 148 40.49 -70.81 -54.01
CA GLN A 148 40.29 -70.74 -52.56
C GLN A 148 40.84 -69.44 -51.95
N LEU A 149 42.02 -69.00 -52.39
CA LEU A 149 42.62 -67.73 -51.99
C LEU A 149 41.74 -66.55 -52.42
N SER A 150 41.28 -66.52 -53.67
CA SER A 150 40.38 -65.46 -54.16
C SER A 150 39.05 -65.43 -53.38
N ALA A 151 38.52 -66.60 -53.02
CA ALA A 151 37.30 -66.72 -52.23
C ALA A 151 37.51 -66.27 -50.77
N SER A 152 38.67 -66.56 -50.17
CA SER A 152 38.99 -66.10 -48.82
C SER A 152 39.28 -64.60 -48.79
N GLU A 153 39.95 -64.05 -49.80
CA GLU A 153 40.16 -62.61 -49.97
C GLU A 153 38.83 -61.86 -50.11
N ALA A 154 37.89 -62.39 -50.90
CA ALA A 154 36.55 -61.83 -51.03
C ALA A 154 35.79 -61.84 -49.70
N LYS A 155 35.86 -62.94 -48.94
CA LYS A 155 35.27 -63.04 -47.59
C LYS A 155 35.90 -62.05 -46.62
N VAL A 156 37.22 -61.92 -46.62
CA VAL A 156 37.92 -60.95 -45.76
C VAL A 156 37.52 -59.52 -46.12
N LYS A 157 37.39 -59.21 -47.42
CA LYS A 157 36.92 -57.89 -47.87
C LYS A 157 35.49 -57.62 -47.39
N GLN A 158 34.58 -58.60 -47.52
CA GLN A 158 33.22 -58.49 -47.02
C GLN A 158 33.18 -58.27 -45.50
N ILE A 159 33.92 -59.06 -44.72
CA ILE A 159 34.00 -58.91 -43.25
C ILE A 159 34.53 -57.52 -42.88
N LYS A 160 35.53 -57.00 -43.59
CA LYS A 160 36.06 -55.64 -43.35
C LYS A 160 35.02 -54.57 -43.64
N GLU A 161 34.26 -54.69 -44.73
CA GLU A 161 33.18 -53.75 -45.07
C GLU A 161 32.03 -53.82 -44.06
N ASP A 162 31.66 -55.02 -43.60
CA ASP A 162 30.63 -55.22 -42.59
C ASP A 162 31.06 -54.68 -41.21
N ALA A 163 32.30 -54.94 -40.79
CA ALA A 163 32.87 -54.39 -39.56
C ALA A 163 32.95 -52.85 -39.60
N ALA A 164 33.32 -52.26 -40.74
CA ALA A 164 33.31 -50.81 -40.92
C ALA A 164 31.89 -50.23 -40.85
N ARG A 165 30.90 -50.92 -41.43
CA ARG A 165 29.48 -50.53 -41.37
C ARG A 165 28.94 -50.59 -39.94
N GLU A 166 29.24 -51.64 -39.20
CA GLU A 166 28.83 -51.81 -37.81
C GLU A 166 29.47 -50.75 -36.89
N ALA A 167 30.77 -50.47 -37.06
CA ALA A 167 31.45 -49.41 -36.32
C ALA A 167 30.80 -48.03 -36.56
N ALA A 168 30.46 -47.71 -37.81
CA ALA A 168 29.77 -46.47 -38.17
C ALA A 168 28.34 -46.42 -37.58
N GLU A 169 27.63 -47.55 -37.53
CA GLU A 169 26.29 -47.62 -36.93
C GLU A 169 26.33 -47.45 -35.41
N LEU A 170 27.27 -48.09 -34.72
CA LEU A 170 27.47 -47.91 -33.28
C LEU A 170 27.79 -46.45 -32.94
N GLN A 171 28.68 -45.82 -33.71
CA GLN A 171 28.98 -44.40 -33.54
C GLN A 171 27.72 -43.53 -33.73
N ARG A 172 26.89 -43.81 -34.75
CA ARG A 172 25.63 -43.11 -34.97
C ARG A 172 24.66 -43.29 -33.79
N ARG A 173 24.50 -44.52 -33.28
CA ARG A 173 23.64 -44.81 -32.12
C ARG A 173 24.10 -44.06 -30.87
N HIS A 174 25.41 -44.01 -30.63
CA HIS A 174 25.98 -43.22 -29.54
C HIS A 174 25.71 -41.72 -29.70
N SER A 175 25.90 -41.16 -30.90
CA SER A 175 25.58 -39.74 -31.17
C SER A 175 24.11 -39.45 -30.89
N VAL A 176 23.20 -40.25 -31.46
CA VAL A 176 21.75 -40.06 -31.27
C VAL A 176 21.34 -40.20 -29.80
N SER A 177 21.92 -41.17 -29.08
CA SER A 177 21.65 -41.33 -27.64
C SER A 177 22.17 -40.15 -26.83
N SER A 178 23.34 -39.62 -27.18
CA SER A 178 23.93 -38.44 -26.53
C SER A 178 23.10 -37.19 -26.79
N ASP A 179 22.71 -36.96 -28.05
CA ASP A 179 21.89 -35.82 -28.46
C ASP A 179 20.52 -35.84 -27.77
N LYS A 180 19.92 -37.03 -27.65
CA LYS A 180 18.68 -37.20 -26.90
C LYS A 180 18.86 -36.85 -25.42
N HIS A 181 19.92 -37.33 -24.78
CA HIS A 181 20.17 -37.01 -23.38
C HIS A 181 20.41 -35.51 -23.14
N MET A 182 21.14 -34.85 -24.05
CA MET A 182 21.33 -33.40 -24.02
C MET A 182 20.00 -32.65 -24.18
N ALA A 183 19.14 -33.08 -25.10
CA ALA A 183 17.81 -32.48 -25.28
C ALA A 183 16.92 -32.64 -24.05
N ASP A 184 16.93 -33.81 -23.40
CA ASP A 184 16.17 -34.08 -22.17
C ASP A 184 16.66 -33.18 -21.01
N LEU A 185 17.98 -32.99 -20.87
CA LEU A 185 18.57 -32.09 -19.87
C LEU A 185 18.20 -30.62 -20.13
N ASP A 186 18.25 -30.17 -21.39
CA ASP A 186 17.85 -28.82 -21.77
C ASP A 186 16.37 -28.56 -21.49
N GLU A 187 15.50 -29.56 -21.74
CA GLU A 187 14.08 -29.49 -21.40
C GLU A 187 13.87 -29.33 -19.88
N GLN A 188 14.54 -30.16 -19.07
CA GLN A 188 14.47 -30.06 -17.61
C GLN A 188 14.96 -28.70 -17.10
N LEU A 189 16.05 -28.19 -17.66
CA LEU A 189 16.60 -26.88 -17.32
C LEU A 189 15.60 -25.76 -17.65
N GLN A 190 14.89 -25.85 -18.77
CA GLN A 190 13.84 -24.88 -19.12
C GLN A 190 12.63 -24.97 -18.18
N ILE A 191 12.23 -26.16 -17.75
CA ILE A 191 11.16 -26.36 -16.77
C ILE A 191 11.54 -25.70 -15.44
N GLU A 192 12.74 -25.95 -14.93
CA GLU A 192 13.22 -25.34 -13.68
C GLU A 192 13.37 -23.82 -13.77
N ARG A 193 13.77 -23.28 -14.93
CA ARG A 193 13.77 -21.83 -15.17
C ARG A 193 12.38 -21.22 -15.07
N ARG A 194 11.36 -21.87 -15.65
CA ARG A 194 9.96 -21.41 -15.56
C ARG A 194 9.48 -21.47 -14.11
N ARG A 195 9.72 -22.59 -13.43
CA ARG A 195 9.37 -22.76 -12.01
C ARG A 195 10.02 -21.69 -11.12
N THR A 196 11.29 -21.38 -11.35
CA THR A 196 12.00 -20.32 -10.61
C THR A 196 11.41 -18.95 -10.90
N SER A 197 11.04 -18.68 -12.16
CA SER A 197 10.38 -17.44 -12.55
C SER A 197 9.01 -17.29 -11.87
N ASP A 198 8.21 -18.35 -11.84
CA ASP A 198 6.89 -18.36 -11.19
C ASP A 198 7.03 -18.11 -9.68
N LEU A 199 7.96 -18.80 -9.01
CA LEU A 199 8.22 -18.62 -7.58
C LEU A 199 8.73 -17.21 -7.27
N THR A 200 9.58 -16.64 -8.14
CA THR A 200 10.06 -15.25 -7.97
C THR A 200 8.91 -14.27 -8.07
N TRP A 201 8.00 -14.48 -9.03
CA TRP A 201 6.80 -13.66 -9.18
C TRP A 201 5.88 -13.75 -7.96
N GLU A 202 5.65 -14.96 -7.43
CA GLU A 202 4.88 -15.15 -6.19
C GLU A 202 5.54 -14.45 -5.00
N CYS A 203 6.87 -14.54 -4.85
CA CYS A 203 7.60 -13.86 -3.78
C CYS A 203 7.46 -12.34 -3.87
N ASP A 204 7.55 -11.78 -5.08
CA ASP A 204 7.39 -10.33 -5.28
C ASP A 204 5.94 -9.88 -5.06
N HIS A 205 4.96 -10.69 -5.46
CA HIS A 205 3.55 -10.44 -5.20
C HIS A 205 3.24 -10.42 -3.70
N LEU A 206 3.68 -11.44 -2.95
CA LEU A 206 3.53 -11.49 -1.49
C LEU A 206 4.25 -10.33 -0.79
N ARG A 207 5.43 -9.91 -1.29
CA ARG A 207 6.13 -8.74 -0.75
C ARG A 207 5.31 -7.46 -0.95
N GLN A 208 4.65 -7.32 -2.10
CA GLN A 208 3.76 -6.18 -2.36
C GLN A 208 2.54 -6.19 -1.43
N GLU A 209 1.87 -7.33 -1.26
CA GLU A 209 0.71 -7.44 -0.35
C GLU A 209 1.08 -7.09 1.09
N MET A 210 2.26 -7.53 1.56
CA MET A 210 2.76 -7.18 2.89
C MET A 210 3.03 -5.69 3.05
N GLU A 211 3.51 -5.00 2.01
CA GLU A 211 3.74 -3.55 2.04
C GLU A 211 2.42 -2.76 2.00
N GLU A 212 1.43 -3.24 1.25
CA GLU A 212 0.08 -2.68 1.24
C GLU A 212 -0.60 -2.84 2.60
N ALA A 213 -0.51 -4.02 3.23
CA ALA A 213 -1.02 -4.26 4.58
C ALA A 213 -0.34 -3.34 5.63
N ARG A 214 0.99 -3.16 5.54
CA ARG A 214 1.72 -2.20 6.39
C ARG A 214 1.26 -0.76 6.19
N SER A 215 0.99 -0.37 4.94
CA SER A 215 0.50 0.96 4.60
C SER A 215 -0.90 1.21 5.17
N CYS A 216 -1.79 0.21 5.11
CA CYS A 216 -3.11 0.25 5.73
C CYS A 216 -3.02 0.40 7.26
N LEU A 217 -2.17 -0.41 7.91
CA LEU A 217 -1.99 -0.36 9.36
C LEU A 217 -1.44 1.01 9.82
N LYS A 218 -0.52 1.60 9.06
CA LYS A 218 -0.01 2.94 9.33
C LYS A 218 -1.12 4.00 9.26
N GLY A 219 -2.01 3.89 8.27
CA GLY A 219 -3.18 4.77 8.17
C GLY A 219 -4.13 4.65 9.36
N GLU A 220 -4.31 3.44 9.90
CA GLU A 220 -5.14 3.21 11.10
C GLU A 220 -4.53 3.87 12.35
N VAL A 221 -3.21 3.78 12.54
CA VAL A 221 -2.51 4.47 13.63
C VAL A 221 -2.70 5.98 13.55
N ASP A 222 -2.61 6.57 12.36
CA ASP A 222 -2.84 8.01 12.15
C ASP A 222 -4.29 8.41 12.48
N LEU A 223 -5.28 7.55 12.14
CA LEU A 223 -6.69 7.77 12.48
C LEU A 223 -6.95 7.67 13.99
N ILE A 224 -6.33 6.71 14.68
CA ILE A 224 -6.40 6.58 16.13
C ILE A 224 -5.82 7.83 16.80
N GLN A 225 -4.66 8.29 16.35
CA GLN A 225 -4.04 9.51 16.87
C GLN A 225 -4.95 10.73 16.67
N GLN A 226 -5.57 10.88 15.50
CA GLN A 226 -6.52 11.95 15.24
C GLN A 226 -7.73 11.87 16.18
N ARG A 227 -8.31 10.67 16.37
CA ARG A 227 -9.42 10.46 17.30
C ARG A 227 -9.04 10.90 18.72
N ASP A 228 -7.88 10.48 19.21
CA ASP A 228 -7.43 10.78 20.58
C ASP A 228 -7.14 12.28 20.76
N ASP A 229 -6.64 12.95 19.72
CA ASP A 229 -6.46 14.40 19.71
C ASP A 229 -7.81 15.15 19.74
N TYR A 230 -8.81 14.67 19.00
CA TYR A 230 -10.17 15.23 19.05
C TYR A 230 -10.84 15.00 20.41
N GLU A 231 -10.69 13.81 21.00
CA GLU A 231 -11.23 13.51 22.32
C GLU A 231 -10.61 14.41 23.39
N ARG A 232 -9.30 14.65 23.32
CA ARG A 232 -8.59 15.58 24.20
C ARG A 232 -9.13 17.00 24.09
N LEU A 233 -9.23 17.53 22.86
CA LEU A 233 -9.76 18.88 22.61
C LEU A 233 -11.21 19.02 23.09
N PHE A 234 -12.03 17.99 22.87
CA PHE A 234 -13.41 17.97 23.34
C PHE A 234 -13.49 18.00 24.88
N ASN A 235 -12.64 17.24 25.56
CA ASN A 235 -12.57 17.25 27.02
C ASN A 235 -12.07 18.60 27.57
N GLU A 236 -11.07 19.21 26.94
CA GLU A 236 -10.61 20.57 27.27
C GLU A 236 -11.72 21.62 27.07
N GLU A 237 -12.48 21.53 25.99
CA GLU A 237 -13.63 22.41 25.73
C GLU A 237 -14.75 22.21 26.77
N LYS A 238 -15.00 20.95 27.16
CA LYS A 238 -15.97 20.63 28.22
C LYS A 238 -15.54 21.19 29.57
N GLU A 239 -14.26 21.08 29.92
CA GLU A 239 -13.72 21.62 31.18
C GLU A 239 -13.75 23.15 31.20
N THR A 240 -13.35 23.81 30.10
CA THR A 240 -13.41 25.27 29.99
C THR A 240 -14.83 25.79 30.07
N ASN A 241 -15.81 25.10 29.45
CA ASN A 241 -17.23 25.43 29.59
C ASN A 241 -17.73 25.24 31.04
N ALA A 242 -17.34 24.16 31.72
CA ALA A 242 -17.69 23.94 33.12
C ALA A 242 -17.11 25.04 34.04
N ASN A 243 -15.88 25.47 33.78
CA ASN A 243 -15.24 26.57 34.50
C ASN A 243 -15.93 27.92 34.23
N LEU A 244 -16.36 28.17 32.98
CA LEU A 244 -17.11 29.37 32.63
C LEU A 244 -18.47 29.41 33.33
N MET A 245 -19.20 28.30 33.34
CA MET A 245 -20.49 28.18 34.05
C MET A 245 -20.33 28.43 35.55
N ARG A 246 -19.31 27.84 36.18
CA ARG A 246 -19.00 28.09 37.60
C ARG A 246 -18.69 29.56 37.87
N GLY A 247 -17.92 30.20 36.98
CA GLY A 247 -17.61 31.62 37.09
C GLY A 247 -18.82 32.54 36.90
N LEU A 248 -19.81 32.14 36.09
CA LEU A 248 -21.10 32.84 35.99
C LEU A 248 -21.91 32.69 37.27
N GLU A 249 -22.05 31.48 37.79
CA GLU A 249 -22.76 31.21 39.06
C GLU A 249 -22.15 31.97 40.24
N GLU A 250 -20.82 32.08 40.29
CA GLU A 250 -20.14 32.85 41.33
C GLU A 250 -20.38 34.36 41.21
N LYS A 251 -20.40 34.88 39.98
CA LYS A 251 -20.76 36.30 39.73
C LYS A 251 -22.21 36.59 40.09
N ASP A 252 -23.13 35.71 39.74
CA ASP A 252 -24.55 35.86 40.07
C ASP A 252 -24.76 35.81 41.59
N ARG A 253 -24.07 34.90 42.28
CA ARG A 253 -24.08 34.84 43.75
C ARG A 253 -23.47 36.10 44.39
N GLY A 254 -22.38 36.62 43.82
CA GLY A 254 -21.77 37.87 44.25
C GLY A 254 -22.69 39.08 44.04
N ALA A 255 -23.39 39.12 42.91
CA ALA A 255 -24.38 40.16 42.61
C ALA A 255 -25.59 40.08 43.55
N ALA A 256 -26.09 38.87 43.85
CA ALA A 256 -27.17 38.66 44.81
C ALA A 256 -26.80 39.13 46.22
N ARG A 257 -25.59 38.82 46.71
CA ARG A 257 -25.10 39.32 48.01
C ARG A 257 -25.01 40.84 48.05
N LYS A 258 -24.47 41.46 47.00
CA LYS A 258 -24.41 42.92 46.91
C LYS A 258 -25.81 43.55 46.89
N ALA A 259 -26.75 42.93 46.16
CA ALA A 259 -28.13 43.38 46.14
C ALA A 259 -28.76 43.33 47.54
N GLU A 260 -28.57 42.22 48.28
CA GLU A 260 -29.06 42.05 49.66
C GLU A 260 -28.41 43.04 50.65
N GLU A 261 -27.11 43.32 50.49
CA GLU A 261 -26.38 44.34 51.25
C GLU A 261 -26.97 45.73 50.98
N THR A 262 -27.12 46.11 49.71
CA THR A 262 -27.73 47.41 49.34
C THR A 262 -29.19 47.53 49.80
N GLU A 263 -29.96 46.43 49.77
CA GLU A 263 -31.33 46.42 50.27
C GLU A 263 -31.38 46.61 51.80
N SER A 264 -30.41 46.04 52.52
CA SER A 264 -30.27 46.23 53.97
C SER A 264 -29.88 47.66 54.32
N GLU A 265 -28.94 48.27 53.57
CA GLU A 265 -28.57 49.69 53.71
C GLU A 265 -29.78 50.61 53.43
N ILE A 266 -30.55 50.35 52.36
CA ILE A 266 -31.76 51.11 52.03
C ILE A 266 -32.79 51.01 53.18
N ARG A 267 -32.99 49.82 53.75
CA ARG A 267 -33.89 49.61 54.89
C ARG A 267 -33.44 50.38 56.13
N GLU A 268 -32.14 50.41 56.41
CA GLU A 268 -31.59 51.15 57.54
C GLU A 268 -31.73 52.67 57.35
N LEU A 269 -31.41 53.19 56.17
CA LEU A 269 -31.61 54.61 55.84
C LEU A 269 -33.08 55.00 55.89
N ALA A 270 -33.99 54.15 55.41
CA ALA A 270 -35.43 54.40 55.50
C ALA A 270 -35.89 54.53 56.95
N LYS A 271 -35.38 53.66 57.85
CA LYS A 271 -35.66 53.74 59.29
C LYS A 271 -35.11 55.03 59.90
N GLN A 272 -33.88 55.43 59.56
CA GLN A 272 -33.31 56.69 60.04
C GLN A 272 -34.13 57.91 59.57
N ILE A 273 -34.60 57.91 58.32
CA ILE A 273 -35.48 58.95 57.80
C ILE A 273 -36.79 58.99 58.60
N GLU A 274 -37.38 57.84 58.90
CA GLU A 274 -38.60 57.76 59.71
C GLU A 274 -38.38 58.29 61.14
N ASP A 275 -37.27 57.91 61.79
CA ASP A 275 -36.90 58.40 63.12
C ASP A 275 -36.70 59.92 63.13
N LEU A 276 -35.98 60.46 62.13
CA LEU A 276 -35.79 61.91 61.95
C LEU A 276 -37.11 62.63 61.65
N GLN A 277 -38.00 62.04 60.84
CA GLN A 277 -39.33 62.62 60.60
C GLN A 277 -40.13 62.70 61.90
N ARG A 278 -40.10 61.65 62.74
CA ARG A 278 -40.73 61.68 64.07
C ARG A 278 -40.14 62.80 64.94
N GLU A 279 -38.83 62.94 64.97
CA GLU A 279 -38.16 64.01 65.73
C GLU A 279 -38.53 65.41 65.20
N VAL A 280 -38.55 65.62 63.88
CA VAL A 280 -38.99 66.89 63.27
C VAL A 280 -40.43 67.22 63.65
N THR A 281 -41.35 66.24 63.60
CA THR A 281 -42.74 66.47 64.01
C THR A 281 -42.86 66.80 65.50
N ASP A 282 -42.09 66.13 66.37
CA ASP A 282 -42.07 66.40 67.81
C ASP A 282 -41.49 67.80 68.12
N LEU A 283 -40.37 68.17 67.48
CA LEU A 283 -39.79 69.50 67.59
C LEU A 283 -40.73 70.58 67.03
N MET A 284 -41.43 70.31 65.93
CA MET A 284 -42.44 71.22 65.38
C MET A 284 -43.58 71.44 66.37
N ASN A 285 -44.09 70.39 67.01
CA ASN A 285 -45.11 70.47 68.05
C ASN A 285 -44.64 71.24 69.30
N LYS A 286 -43.38 71.02 69.71
CA LYS A 286 -42.75 71.81 70.80
C LYS A 286 -42.59 73.27 70.41
N ASN A 287 -42.18 73.57 69.17
CA ASN A 287 -42.03 74.93 68.67
C ASN A 287 -43.37 75.65 68.56
N THR A 288 -44.43 74.99 68.09
CA THR A 288 -45.78 75.57 68.07
C THR A 288 -46.31 75.81 69.47
N ALA A 289 -46.06 74.92 70.44
CA ALA A 289 -46.38 75.15 71.85
C ALA A 289 -45.62 76.37 72.40
N LEU A 290 -44.31 76.46 72.17
CA LEU A 290 -43.50 77.61 72.58
C LEU A 290 -43.94 78.90 71.89
N ARG A 291 -44.34 78.86 70.61
CA ARG A 291 -44.90 80.00 69.87
C ARG A 291 -46.27 80.42 70.39
N MET A 292 -47.11 79.49 70.86
CA MET A 292 -48.34 79.82 71.57
C MET A 292 -48.04 80.53 72.90
N ASP A 293 -46.96 80.12 73.59
CA ASP A 293 -46.49 80.78 74.81
C ASP A 293 -45.83 82.16 74.53
N THR A 294 -45.12 82.32 73.41
CA THR A 294 -44.46 83.59 73.03
C THR A 294 -45.34 84.55 72.24
N SER A 295 -46.35 84.07 71.51
CA SER A 295 -47.31 84.92 70.76
C SER A 295 -48.30 85.66 71.67
N SER A 296 -48.21 85.48 73.00
CA SER A 296 -48.81 86.37 73.99
C SER A 296 -48.05 87.70 74.14
N GLN A 297 -46.87 87.83 73.50
CA GLN A 297 -46.08 89.06 73.45
C GLN A 297 -45.60 89.32 72.01
N TYR A 298 -46.11 90.41 71.43
CA TYR A 298 -45.71 91.05 70.17
C TYR A 298 -46.27 90.51 68.85
N THR A 299 -47.06 91.39 68.25
CA THR A 299 -47.61 91.42 66.89
C THR A 299 -46.56 91.84 65.85
N GLU A 300 -46.86 91.48 64.60
CA GLU A 300 -46.47 92.08 63.31
C GLU A 300 -45.50 91.30 62.39
N ASP A 301 -46.06 91.06 61.20
CA ASP A 301 -45.53 91.25 59.85
C ASP A 301 -44.62 90.24 59.13
N ALA A 302 -45.27 89.62 58.12
CA ALA A 302 -44.94 89.66 56.69
C ALA A 302 -43.95 88.66 56.07
N SER A 303 -44.33 88.28 54.84
CA SER A 303 -43.53 87.92 53.66
C SER A 303 -43.13 86.45 53.39
N SER A 304 -43.84 85.88 52.39
CA SER A 304 -43.34 85.31 51.13
C SER A 304 -42.05 84.47 51.12
N SER A 305 -42.11 83.22 50.65
CA SER A 305 -41.18 82.71 49.61
C SER A 305 -41.51 81.25 49.20
N SER A 306 -41.73 81.08 47.90
CA SER A 306 -41.90 79.84 47.16
C SER A 306 -40.56 79.13 46.88
N SER A 307 -40.49 77.79 46.96
CA SER A 307 -39.66 76.94 46.08
C SER A 307 -39.94 75.45 46.26
N PRO A 308 -40.20 74.70 45.16
CA PRO A 308 -40.18 73.24 45.13
C PRO A 308 -39.04 72.67 44.26
N ALA A 309 -38.71 71.39 44.54
CA ALA A 309 -38.17 70.34 43.67
C ALA A 309 -36.71 69.86 43.93
N PRO A 310 -36.51 68.54 44.17
CA PRO A 310 -35.21 67.88 44.12
C PRO A 310 -34.88 67.42 42.69
N SER A 311 -33.65 67.66 42.25
CA SER A 311 -33.13 67.31 40.93
C SER A 311 -32.95 65.80 40.79
N LEU A 312 -33.70 65.21 39.87
CA LEU A 312 -33.56 63.84 39.39
C LEU A 312 -32.25 63.63 38.66
N SER A 313 -31.62 62.50 39.00
CA SER A 313 -30.46 61.89 38.38
C SER A 313 -30.58 61.77 36.86
N SER A 314 -29.60 62.32 36.15
CA SER A 314 -29.42 62.12 34.70
C SER A 314 -28.84 60.73 34.44
N SER A 315 -29.69 59.70 34.43
CA SER A 315 -29.33 58.41 33.85
C SER A 315 -29.17 58.60 32.34
N GLN A 316 -27.92 58.56 31.89
CA GLN A 316 -27.54 58.36 30.49
C GLN A 316 -28.23 57.10 29.96
N SER A 317 -29.42 57.25 29.41
CA SER A 317 -29.97 56.30 28.46
C SER A 317 -29.24 56.54 27.14
N THR A 318 -28.16 55.79 26.93
CA THR A 318 -27.68 55.51 25.59
C THR A 318 -28.80 54.75 24.88
N SER A 319 -29.75 55.48 24.31
CA SER A 319 -30.71 55.00 23.33
C SER A 319 -29.93 54.71 22.05
N VAL A 320 -29.06 53.68 22.12
CA VAL A 320 -28.60 52.96 20.94
C VAL A 320 -29.89 52.54 20.25
N SER A 321 -30.21 53.25 19.18
CA SER A 321 -31.53 53.23 18.57
C SER A 321 -31.90 51.77 18.32
N GLY A 322 -33.11 51.33 18.65
CA GLY A 322 -33.51 49.92 18.48
C GLY A 322 -33.28 49.40 17.05
N ASN A 323 -33.18 50.29 16.07
CA ASN A 323 -32.78 50.00 14.69
C ASN A 323 -31.33 49.52 14.56
N GLU A 324 -30.39 50.08 15.33
CA GLU A 324 -28.99 49.67 15.34
C GLU A 324 -28.82 48.27 15.93
N LEU A 325 -29.55 47.96 17.03
CA LEU A 325 -29.58 46.62 17.62
C LEU A 325 -30.17 45.59 16.63
N ARG A 326 -31.26 45.94 15.93
CA ARG A 326 -31.86 45.09 14.89
C ARG A 326 -30.89 44.84 13.75
N LEU A 327 -30.20 45.86 13.26
CA LEU A 327 -29.22 45.74 12.18
C LEU A 327 -28.00 44.91 12.61
N ALA A 328 -27.54 45.06 13.84
CA ALA A 328 -26.46 44.24 14.41
C ALA A 328 -26.85 42.75 14.47
N ASN A 329 -28.08 42.45 14.88
CA ASN A 329 -28.60 41.08 14.90
C ASN A 329 -28.72 40.49 13.49
N VAL A 330 -29.23 41.26 12.52
CA VAL A 330 -29.29 40.81 11.10
C VAL A 330 -27.90 40.53 10.55
N ARG A 331 -26.92 41.41 10.81
CA ARG A 331 -25.51 41.19 10.40
C ARG A 331 -24.92 39.94 11.05
N LYS A 332 -25.16 39.72 12.34
CA LYS A 332 -24.68 38.54 13.07
C LYS A 332 -25.27 37.26 12.48
N THR A 333 -26.56 37.23 12.20
CA THR A 333 -27.22 36.08 11.56
C THR A 333 -26.70 35.85 10.15
N TYR A 334 -26.58 36.91 9.33
CA TYR A 334 -26.02 36.81 7.99
C TYR A 334 -24.59 36.24 7.99
N ILE A 335 -23.70 36.75 8.84
CA ILE A 335 -22.31 36.26 8.94
C ILE A 335 -22.30 34.78 9.35
N THR A 336 -23.16 34.39 10.28
CA THR A 336 -23.24 33.01 10.75
C THR A 336 -23.73 32.07 9.65
N VAL A 337 -24.82 32.45 8.97
CA VAL A 337 -25.38 31.67 7.84
C VAL A 337 -24.39 31.60 6.70
N LYS A 338 -23.74 32.71 6.33
CA LYS A 338 -22.73 32.76 5.28
C LYS A 338 -21.53 31.88 5.59
N ARG A 339 -20.99 31.92 6.81
CA ARG A 339 -19.88 31.03 7.21
C ARG A 339 -20.26 29.56 7.11
N ARG A 340 -21.49 29.19 7.51
CA ARG A 340 -21.99 27.82 7.38
C ARG A 340 -22.13 27.42 5.90
N TYR A 341 -22.66 28.31 5.08
CA TYR A 341 -22.78 28.11 3.64
C TYR A 341 -21.41 27.94 2.98
N ASP A 342 -20.45 28.83 3.25
CA ASP A 342 -19.10 28.78 2.68
C ASP A 342 -18.38 27.48 3.07
N ASN A 343 -18.54 27.02 4.32
CA ASN A 343 -18.01 25.75 4.79
C ASN A 343 -18.67 24.57 4.04
N LEU A 344 -20.00 24.53 3.99
CA LEU A 344 -20.72 23.46 3.29
C LEU A 344 -20.36 23.41 1.80
N HIS A 345 -20.25 24.58 1.16
CA HIS A 345 -19.83 24.71 -0.23
C HIS A 345 -18.39 24.21 -0.43
N SER A 346 -17.46 24.55 0.47
CA SER A 346 -16.09 24.03 0.42
C SER A 346 -16.04 22.51 0.55
N VAL A 347 -16.81 21.92 1.47
CA VAL A 347 -16.87 20.47 1.66
C VAL A 347 -17.47 19.80 0.42
N ALA A 348 -18.57 20.32 -0.10
CA ALA A 348 -19.20 19.84 -1.32
C ALA A 348 -18.25 19.87 -2.53
N SER A 349 -17.49 20.97 -2.69
CA SER A 349 -16.49 21.13 -3.74
C SER A 349 -15.35 20.10 -3.62
N ASN A 350 -14.87 19.85 -2.39
CA ASN A 350 -13.85 18.84 -2.13
C ASN A 350 -14.36 17.42 -2.46
N ILE A 351 -15.59 17.09 -2.05
CA ILE A 351 -16.22 15.80 -2.38
C ILE A 351 -16.35 15.63 -3.89
N SER A 352 -16.82 16.67 -4.60
CA SER A 352 -16.94 16.65 -6.06
C SER A 352 -15.58 16.44 -6.74
N THR A 353 -14.52 17.06 -6.22
CA THR A 353 -13.16 16.92 -6.74
C THR A 353 -12.60 15.53 -6.48
N ALA A 354 -12.73 15.01 -5.25
CA ALA A 354 -12.23 13.69 -4.86
C ALA A 354 -12.92 12.54 -5.60
N THR A 355 -14.21 12.70 -5.91
CA THR A 355 -15.03 11.69 -6.60
C THR A 355 -15.06 11.89 -8.12
N ARG A 356 -14.24 12.79 -8.69
CA ARG A 356 -14.30 13.14 -10.12
C ARG A 356 -14.02 11.97 -11.07
N SER A 357 -13.17 11.03 -10.66
CA SER A 357 -12.76 9.86 -11.45
C SER A 357 -13.60 8.61 -11.16
N TRP A 358 -14.59 8.70 -10.27
CA TRP A 358 -15.39 7.54 -9.89
C TRP A 358 -16.47 7.28 -10.94
N ASP A 359 -16.72 6.01 -11.25
CA ASP A 359 -17.86 5.61 -12.07
C ASP A 359 -19.13 5.63 -11.23
N TYR A 360 -19.88 6.74 -11.27
CA TYR A 360 -21.13 6.90 -10.51
C TYR A 360 -22.19 5.85 -10.84
N GLY A 361 -22.10 5.15 -11.98
CA GLY A 361 -23.06 4.12 -12.38
C GLY A 361 -23.03 2.89 -11.47
N SER A 362 -21.88 2.58 -10.87
CA SER A 362 -21.72 1.38 -10.02
C SER A 362 -22.17 1.58 -8.57
N PHE A 363 -22.40 2.83 -8.14
CA PHE A 363 -22.74 3.18 -6.74
C PHE A 363 -24.24 3.29 -6.46
N GLY A 364 -25.11 2.83 -7.37
CA GLY A 364 -26.57 2.89 -7.20
C GLY A 364 -27.08 4.30 -6.87
N GLU A 365 -27.90 4.42 -5.82
CA GLU A 365 -28.48 5.69 -5.39
C GLU A 365 -27.45 6.72 -4.93
N PHE A 366 -26.36 6.28 -4.30
CA PHE A 366 -25.29 7.17 -3.86
C PHE A 366 -24.59 7.87 -5.03
N GLY A 367 -24.39 7.14 -6.13
CA GLY A 367 -23.89 7.71 -7.38
C GLY A 367 -24.82 8.78 -7.96
N THR A 368 -26.13 8.61 -7.80
CA THR A 368 -27.15 9.60 -8.20
C THR A 368 -27.02 10.89 -7.39
N TYR A 369 -26.85 10.79 -6.07
CA TYR A 369 -26.63 11.96 -5.20
C TYR A 369 -25.34 12.71 -5.53
N LEU A 370 -24.24 11.99 -5.81
CA LEU A 370 -22.99 12.63 -6.24
C LEU A 370 -23.13 13.35 -7.59
N ARG A 371 -23.91 12.78 -8.52
CA ARG A 371 -24.22 13.43 -9.80
C ARG A 371 -25.04 14.71 -9.61
N GLN A 372 -26.05 14.66 -8.76
CA GLN A 372 -26.86 15.85 -8.39
C GLN A 372 -26.00 16.92 -7.72
N LEU A 373 -25.15 16.54 -6.76
CA LEU A 373 -24.22 17.45 -6.09
C LEU A 373 -23.29 18.14 -7.10
N LYS A 374 -22.73 17.37 -8.04
CA LYS A 374 -21.87 17.91 -9.10
C LYS A 374 -22.62 18.89 -10.02
N MET A 375 -23.86 18.57 -10.40
CA MET A 375 -24.69 19.48 -11.20
C MET A 375 -24.98 20.78 -10.44
N ALA A 376 -25.40 20.69 -9.18
CA ALA A 376 -25.70 21.86 -8.35
C ALA A 376 -24.46 22.76 -8.13
N LEU A 377 -23.26 22.19 -8.04
CA LEU A 377 -22.02 22.97 -7.93
C LEU A 377 -21.57 23.60 -9.25
N VAL A 378 -21.88 22.98 -10.39
CA VAL A 378 -21.58 23.57 -11.71
C VAL A 378 -22.54 24.71 -12.02
N GLU A 379 -23.83 24.53 -11.72
CA GLU A 379 -24.89 25.53 -11.98
C GLU A 379 -24.76 26.77 -11.07
N ASN A 380 -24.22 26.61 -9.86
CA ASN A 380 -23.95 27.72 -8.93
C ASN A 380 -22.48 28.14 -8.89
N GLY A 381 -21.63 27.56 -9.75
CA GLY A 381 -20.30 28.07 -9.96
C GLY A 381 -20.41 29.52 -10.44
N PRO A 382 -19.51 30.43 -10.04
CA PRO A 382 -19.41 31.73 -10.68
C PRO A 382 -18.93 31.46 -12.11
N GLU A 383 -19.85 31.04 -12.98
CA GLU A 383 -19.63 31.09 -14.40
C GLU A 383 -19.19 32.51 -14.72
N GLU A 384 -18.13 32.56 -15.49
CA GLU A 384 -17.62 33.71 -16.20
C GLU A 384 -18.73 34.30 -17.10
N GLN A 385 -19.77 34.91 -16.50
CA GLN A 385 -20.68 35.85 -17.16
C GLN A 385 -19.97 37.18 -17.49
N GLY A 386 -18.63 37.18 -17.51
CA GLY A 386 -17.81 38.24 -18.05
C GLY A 386 -17.02 37.72 -19.24
N LEU A 387 -17.34 38.24 -20.43
CA LEU A 387 -16.59 38.15 -21.71
C LEU A 387 -17.00 37.07 -22.72
N VAL A 388 -18.30 36.91 -22.98
CA VAL A 388 -18.77 36.57 -24.34
C VAL A 388 -19.83 37.58 -24.78
N LEU A 389 -19.44 38.85 -24.87
CA LEU A 389 -20.15 39.84 -25.68
C LEU A 389 -19.20 40.34 -26.78
N SER A 390 -19.68 40.23 -28.01
CA SER A 390 -19.22 40.88 -29.24
C SER A 390 -17.78 40.61 -29.70
N SER A 391 -17.61 39.56 -30.48
CA SER A 391 -16.75 39.60 -31.68
C SER A 391 -17.56 39.11 -32.86
N GLN A 392 -18.59 39.89 -33.21
CA GLN A 392 -19.24 39.81 -34.51
C GLN A 392 -18.32 40.54 -35.50
N ALA A 393 -17.39 39.78 -36.09
CA ALA A 393 -16.62 40.25 -37.22
C ALA A 393 -17.57 40.39 -38.42
N VAL A 394 -17.92 41.63 -38.73
CA VAL A 394 -18.52 42.03 -40.00
C VAL A 394 -17.53 41.67 -41.10
N LYS A 395 -17.84 40.64 -41.89
CA LYS A 395 -17.22 40.45 -43.21
C LYS A 395 -17.86 41.45 -44.16
N ILE A 396 -17.07 42.44 -44.56
CA ILE A 396 -17.29 43.17 -45.80
C ILE A 396 -16.47 42.43 -46.84
N ASP A 397 -17.16 41.86 -47.83
CA ASP A 397 -16.78 41.82 -49.25
C ASP A 397 -18.03 41.53 -50.08
#